data_AF-G5HFV6-F1
#
_entry.id   AF-G5HFV6-F1
#
_cell.length_a   1.000
_cell.length_b   1.000
_cell.length_c   1.000
_cell.angle_alpha   90.00
_cell.angle_beta   90.00
_cell.angle_gamma   90.00
#
_symmetry.space_group_name_H-M   'P 1'
#
loop_
_entity.id
_entity.type
_entity.pdbx_description
1 polymer ?
#
loop_
_entity_poly.entity_id
_entity_poly.type
_entity_poly.pdbx_seq_one_letter_code
_entity_poly.pdbx_strand_id
1 'polypeptide(L)' 'MREPYVVYQSIKAAEDMFAAMEMIPDRVRFRQVEFIDNETAAVNLDIALILVALENGPLQ' A
#
# COMPACT_ATOMS: atom_id res chain seq x y z
N MET A 1 -8.47 -15.08 20.63
CA MET A 1 -8.60 -14.60 19.24
C MET A 1 -7.18 -14.40 18.71
N ARG A 2 -6.88 -14.82 17.47
CA ARG A 2 -5.64 -14.41 16.82
C ARG A 2 -5.82 -12.97 16.33
N GLU A 3 -4.80 -12.15 16.51
CA GLU A 3 -4.77 -10.83 15.89
C GLU A 3 -4.70 -11.01 14.37
N PRO A 4 -5.38 -10.15 13.60
CA PRO A 4 -5.26 -10.16 12.15
C PRO A 4 -3.80 -9.83 11.77
N TYR A 5 -3.23 -10.60 10.86
CA TYR A 5 -1.87 -10.39 10.35
C TYR A 5 -1.86 -10.43 8.83
N VAL A 6 -0.85 -9.79 8.24
CA VAL A 6 -0.54 -9.84 6.82
C VAL A 6 0.91 -10.28 6.68
N VAL A 7 1.17 -11.25 5.83
CA VAL A 7 2.51 -11.72 5.49
C VAL A 7 2.95 -11.08 4.17
N TYR A 8 4.11 -10.45 4.18
CA TYR A 8 4.70 -9.89 2.96
C TYR A 8 5.74 -10.87 2.40
N GLN A 9 5.77 -11.03 1.07
CA GLN A 9 6.74 -11.91 0.39
C GLN A 9 8.19 -11.48 0.62
N SER A 10 8.43 -10.18 0.79
CA SER A 10 9.75 -9.62 1.05
C SER A 10 9.66 -8.37 1.92
N ILE A 11 10.82 -7.92 2.43
CA ILE A 11 10.94 -6.63 3.12
C ILE A 11 10.48 -5.49 2.21
N LYS A 12 10.84 -5.53 0.93
CA LYS A 12 10.44 -4.50 -0.05
C LYS A 12 8.92 -4.43 -0.22
N ALA A 13 8.23 -5.58 -0.24
CA ALA A 13 6.77 -5.59 -0.31
C ALA A 13 6.12 -4.95 0.93
N ALA A 14 6.72 -5.13 2.11
CA ALA A 14 6.27 -4.44 3.32
C ALA A 14 6.53 -2.93 3.23
N GLU A 15 7.74 -2.52 2.82
CA GLU A 15 8.11 -1.11 2.65
C GLU A 15 7.18 -0.38 1.67
N ASP A 16 6.85 -1.00 0.53
CA ASP A 16 5.96 -0.43 -0.47
C ASP A 16 4.54 -0.23 0.06
N MET A 17 4.02 -1.22 0.78
CA MET A 17 2.69 -1.13 1.36
C MET A 17 2.61 -0.12 2.50
N PHE A 18 3.67 0.00 3.32
CA PHE A 18 3.73 1.03 4.35
C PHE A 18 3.83 2.43 3.74
N ALA A 19 4.66 2.63 2.72
CA ALA A 19 4.73 3.88 2.00
C ALA A 19 3.37 4.27 1.37
N ALA A 20 2.67 3.30 0.77
CA ALA A 20 1.31 3.53 0.25
C ALA A 20 0.33 3.93 1.36
N MET A 21 0.36 3.27 2.52
CA MET A 21 -0.49 3.60 3.68
C MET A 21 -0.23 5.00 4.25
N GLU A 22 1.03 5.44 4.27
CA GLU A 22 1.41 6.79 4.71
C GLU A 22 0.92 7.86 3.73
N MET A 23 0.98 7.59 2.42
CA MET A 23 0.56 8.52 1.37
C MET A 23 -0.95 8.72 1.30
N ILE A 24 -1.71 7.63 1.40
CA ILE A 24 -3.18 7.63 1.28
C ILE A 24 -3.83 6.98 2.51
N PRO A 25 -3.75 7.65 3.68
CA PRO A 25 -4.32 7.12 4.92
C PRO A 25 -5.82 6.84 4.75
N ASP A 26 -6.31 5.81 5.45
CA ASP A 26 -7.69 5.32 5.42
C ASP A 26 -8.20 4.71 4.09
N ARG A 27 -7.39 4.73 3.03
CA ARG A 27 -7.74 4.17 1.71
C ARG A 27 -7.20 2.76 1.48
N VAL A 28 -6.19 2.35 2.23
CA VAL A 28 -5.66 0.97 2.19
C VAL A 28 -6.44 0.11 3.18
N ARG A 29 -7.02 -1.01 2.71
CA ARG A 29 -7.79 -1.94 3.55
C ARG A 29 -7.43 -3.39 3.25
N PHE A 30 -6.99 -4.11 4.28
CA PHE A 30 -6.71 -5.54 4.20
C PHE A 30 -7.94 -6.35 4.63
N ARG A 31 -8.85 -6.61 3.68
CA ARG A 31 -10.01 -7.49 3.93
C ARG A 31 -9.71 -8.88 3.41
N GLN A 32 -9.59 -9.85 4.33
CA GLN A 32 -9.31 -11.26 4.00
C GLN A 32 -8.00 -11.45 3.21
N VAL A 33 -7.06 -10.51 3.35
CA VAL A 33 -5.73 -10.59 2.77
C VAL A 33 -4.78 -11.09 3.86
N GLU A 34 -4.23 -12.28 3.67
CA GLU A 34 -3.25 -12.86 4.58
C GLU A 34 -1.82 -12.82 4.01
N PHE A 35 -1.70 -12.60 2.69
CA PHE A 35 -0.41 -12.57 1.98
C PHE A 35 -0.38 -11.50 0.89
N ILE A 36 0.76 -10.83 0.75
CA ILE A 36 1.02 -9.81 -0.28
C ILE A 36 2.35 -10.14 -0.96
N ASP A 37 2.29 -10.36 -2.27
CA ASP A 37 3.49 -10.50 -3.10
C ASP A 37 4.10 -9.15 -3.50
N ASN A 38 5.31 -9.21 -4.03
CA ASN A 38 6.06 -8.02 -4.43
C ASN A 38 5.34 -7.21 -5.51
N GLU A 39 4.64 -7.88 -6.44
CA GLU A 39 3.93 -7.21 -7.54
C GLU A 39 2.72 -6.42 -7.03
N THR A 40 1.91 -7.05 -6.18
CA THR A 40 0.76 -6.42 -5.52
C THR A 40 1.20 -5.22 -4.68
N ALA A 41 2.31 -5.34 -3.94
CA ALA A 41 2.86 -4.26 -3.15
C ALA A 41 3.31 -3.07 -4.01
N ALA A 42 4.06 -3.34 -5.08
CA ALA A 42 4.53 -2.31 -6.01
C ALA A 42 3.36 -1.58 -6.68
N VAL A 43 2.35 -2.30 -7.15
CA VAL A 43 1.16 -1.69 -7.78
C VAL A 43 0.39 -0.80 -6.80
N ASN A 44 0.26 -1.20 -5.53
CA ASN A 44 -0.41 -0.36 -4.54
C ASN A 44 0.38 0.93 -4.24
N LEU A 45 1.71 0.89 -4.26
CA LEU A 45 2.54 2.09 -4.18
C LEU A 45 2.35 3.00 -5.40
N ASP A 46 2.34 2.44 -6.61
CA ASP A 46 2.09 3.21 -7.84
C ASP A 46 0.72 3.91 -7.81
N ILE A 47 -0.33 3.20 -7.38
CA ILE A 47 -1.67 3.79 -7.23
C ILE A 47 -1.67 4.93 -6.20
N ALA A 48 -1.01 4.74 -5.06
CA ALA A 48 -0.90 5.79 -4.04
C ALA A 48 -0.22 7.05 -4.60
N LEU A 49 0.89 6.89 -5.32
CA LEU A 49 1.62 7.98 -5.97
C LEU A 49 0.74 8.72 -7.00
N ILE A 50 0.00 7.98 -7.82
CA ILE A 50 -0.92 8.55 -8.81
C ILE A 50 -2.02 9.36 -8.12
N LEU A 51 -2.63 8.82 -7.06
CA LEU A 51 -3.68 9.51 -6.32
C LEU A 51 -3.18 10.80 -5.68
N VAL A 52 -2.01 10.76 -5.03
CA VAL A 52 -1.37 11.96 -4.45
C VAL A 52 -1.08 13.01 -5.53
N ALA A 53 -0.58 12.60 -6.70
CA ALA A 53 -0.33 13.52 -7.80
C ALA A 53 -1.61 14.15 -8.35
N LEU A 54 -2.71 13.39 -8.43
CA LEU A 54 -4.01 13.92 -8.86
C LEU A 54 -4.63 14.86 -7.82
N GLU A 55 -4.47 14.58 -6.53
CA GLU A 55 -5.02 15.40 -5.44
C GLU A 55 -4.27 16.72 -5.24
N ASN A 56 -2.95 16.72 -5.42
CA ASN A 56 -2.13 17.93 -5.31
C ASN A 56 -2.20 18.83 -6.55
N GLY A 57 -2.89 18.39 -7.62
CA GLY A 57 -2.90 19.08 -8.91
C GLY A 57 -1.55 19.02 -9.64
N PRO A 58 -1.46 19.56 -10.87
CA PRO A 58 -0.16 19.67 -11.54
C PRO A 58 0.78 20.53 -10.69
N LEU A 59 2.01 20.04 -10.50
CA LEU A 59 3.12 20.71 -9.80
C LEU A 59 3.00 22.24 -9.95
N GLN A 60 2.61 22.92 -8.87
CA GLN A 60 2.66 24.38 -8.80
C GLN A 60 4.10 24.85 -8.61
#